data_AF-A0A932D5D7-F1
#
_entry.id   AF-A0A932D5D7-F1
#
_cell.length_a   1.000
_cell.length_b   1.000
_cell.length_c   1.000
_cell.angle_alpha   90.00
_cell.angle_beta   90.00
_cell.angle_gamma   90.00
#
_symmetry.space_group_name_H-M   'P 1'
#
loop_
_entity.id
_entity.type
_entity.pdbx_description
1 polymer ?
#
loop_
_entity_poly.entity_id
_entity_poly.type
_entity_poly.pdbx_seq_one_letter_code
_entity_poly.pdbx_strand_id
1 'polypeptide(L)' 'MKLNCLSCGHKVELDDVYDDYAGQVKCFACGAILEIKTADGKLKSVEVAWGLARPAQKEP' A
#
# COMPACT_ATOMS: atom_id res chain seq x y z
N MET A 1 -0.74 -4.35 11.82
CA MET A 1 0.56 -3.75 11.38
C MET A 1 0.37 -2.41 10.65
N LYS A 2 1.44 -1.65 10.34
CA LYS A 2 1.33 -0.34 9.67
C LYS A 2 2.36 -0.21 8.55
N LEU A 3 1.98 0.36 7.41
CA LEU A 3 2.89 0.63 6.29
C LEU A 3 2.66 2.03 5.75
N ASN A 4 3.66 2.59 5.09
CA ASN A 4 3.51 3.88 4.42
C ASN A 4 3.19 3.64 2.95
N CYS A 5 2.16 4.31 2.43
CA CYS A 5 1.88 4.30 1.01
C CYS A 5 3.06 4.90 0.26
N LEU A 6 3.65 4.13 -0.65
CA LEU A 6 4.79 4.59 -1.45
C LEU A 6 4.42 5.72 -2.43
N SER A 7 3.12 5.91 -2.73
CA SER A 7 2.67 6.97 -3.63
C SER A 7 2.43 8.32 -2.95
N CYS A 8 1.91 8.35 -1.72
CA CYS A 8 1.54 9.61 -1.03
C CYS A 8 2.17 9.80 0.36
N GLY A 9 2.88 8.79 0.88
CA GLY A 9 3.48 8.81 2.21
C GLY A 9 2.48 8.62 3.36
N HIS A 10 1.19 8.43 3.08
CA HIS A 10 0.18 8.24 4.13
C HIS A 10 0.32 6.89 4.82
N LYS A 11 0.10 6.84 6.14
CA LYS A 11 0.08 5.57 6.89
C LYS A 11 -1.18 4.78 6.56
N VAL A 12 -0.98 3.58 6.08
CA VAL A 12 -2.03 2.57 5.89
C VAL A 12 -1.91 1.59 7.06
N GLU A 13 -2.95 1.54 7.89
CA GLU A 13 -3.06 0.57 8.97
C GLU A 13 -3.67 -0.71 8.41
N LEU A 14 -2.94 -1.81 8.53
CA LEU A 14 -3.39 -3.15 8.16
C LEU A 14 -3.76 -3.89 9.44
N ASP A 15 -4.92 -4.53 9.41
CA ASP A 15 -5.41 -5.34 10.52
C ASP A 15 -4.62 -6.66 10.65
N ASP A 16 -4.78 -7.38 11.77
CA ASP A 16 -4.06 -8.63 12.06
C ASP A 16 -4.43 -9.77 11.10
N VAL A 17 -5.54 -9.66 10.35
CA VAL A 17 -5.85 -10.59 9.25
C VAL A 17 -4.81 -10.57 8.12
N TYR A 18 -3.95 -9.56 8.06
CA TYR A 18 -2.87 -9.43 7.09
C TYR A 18 -1.53 -9.95 7.62
N ASP A 19 -1.49 -10.79 8.65
CA ASP A 19 -0.24 -11.31 9.22
C ASP A 19 0.56 -12.20 8.24
N ASP A 20 -0.16 -12.99 7.44
CA ASP A 20 0.35 -13.87 6.37
C ASP A 20 -0.46 -13.66 5.09
N TYR A 21 -0.26 -12.51 4.44
CA TYR A 21 -1.02 -12.08 3.28
C TYR A 21 -0.10 -11.64 2.15
N ALA A 22 -0.38 -12.12 0.94
CA ALA A 22 0.27 -11.69 -0.28
C ALA A 22 -0.78 -11.23 -1.28
N GLY A 23 -0.78 -9.94 -1.60
CA GLY A 23 -1.77 -9.38 -2.52
C GLY A 23 -1.80 -7.87 -2.56
N GLN A 24 -2.83 -7.33 -3.21
CA GLN A 24 -2.97 -5.91 -3.46
C GLN A 24 -3.85 -5.25 -2.40
N VAL A 25 -3.36 -4.14 -1.86
CA VAL A 25 -4.07 -3.27 -0.93
C VAL A 25 -4.23 -1.88 -1.52
N LYS A 26 -5.40 -1.28 -1.33
CA LYS A 26 -5.69 0.06 -1.81
C LYS A 26 -5.40 1.07 -0.72
N CYS A 27 -4.63 2.11 -1.04
CA CYS A 27 -4.49 3.26 -0.17
C CYS A 27 -5.77 4.08 -0.21
N PHE A 28 -6.46 4.21 0.92
CA PHE A 28 -7.69 5.00 1.00
C PHE A 28 -7.46 6.52 0.91
N ALA A 29 -6.23 6.99 1.13
CA ALA A 29 -5.90 8.42 1.07
C ALA A 29 -5.72 8.94 -0.36
N CYS A 30 -5.06 8.18 -1.24
CA CYS A 30 -4.78 8.60 -2.63
C CYS A 30 -5.39 7.68 -3.70
N GLY A 31 -5.95 6.54 -3.31
CA GLY A 31 -6.49 5.53 -4.22
C GLY A 31 -5.46 4.62 -4.88
N ALA A 32 -4.16 4.78 -4.59
CA ALA A 32 -3.10 3.96 -5.18
C ALA A 32 -3.21 2.49 -4.74
N ILE A 33 -2.88 1.58 -5.66
CA ILE A 33 -2.80 0.14 -5.37
C ILE A 33 -1.35 -0.21 -5.03
N LEU A 34 -1.16 -0.82 -3.86
CA LEU A 34 0.12 -1.29 -3.35
C LEU A 34 0.04 -2.81 -3.28
N GLU A 35 1.00 -3.50 -3.88
CA GLU A 35 1.15 -4.93 -3.70
C GLU A 35 2.04 -5.17 -2.48
N ILE A 36 1.52 -5.90 -1.50
CA ILE A 36 2.22 -6.19 -0.26
C ILE A 36 2.38 -7.70 -0.08
N LYS A 37 3.46 -8.07 0.58
CA LYS A 37 3.68 -9.40 1.13
C LYS A 37 4.01 -9.28 2.60
N THR A 38 3.24 -9.95 3.42
CA THR A 38 3.42 -10.03 4.87
C THR A 38 3.57 -11.50 5.26
N ALA A 39 4.42 -11.76 6.23
CA ALA A 39 4.49 -13.06 6.89
C ALA A 39 5.00 -12.87 8.32
N ASP A 40 4.47 -13.64 9.27
CA ASP A 40 4.75 -13.55 10.70
C ASP A 40 4.52 -12.13 11.27
N GLY A 41 3.50 -11.43 10.76
CA GLY A 41 3.12 -10.08 11.20
C GLY A 41 4.07 -9.00 10.76
N LYS A 42 5.02 -9.35 9.89
CA LYS A 42 6.05 -8.47 9.38
C LYS A 42 5.86 -8.28 7.89
N LEU A 43 5.99 -7.02 7.49
CA LEU A 43 5.98 -6.65 6.10
C LEU A 43 7.29 -7.11 5.46
N LYS A 44 7.19 -8.06 4.52
CA LYS A 44 8.33 -8.62 3.77
C LYS A 44 8.66 -7.77 2.56
N SER A 45 7.65 -7.33 1.83
CA SER A 45 7.82 -6.51 0.63
C SER A 45 6.60 -5.63 0.39
N VAL A 46 6.85 -4.44 -0.14
CA VAL A 46 5.80 -3.52 -0.61
C VAL A 46 6.26 -2.93 -1.94
N GLU A 47 5.38 -3.03 -2.92
CA GLU A 47 5.61 -2.54 -4.28
C GLU A 47 4.39 -1.71 -4.69
N VAL A 48 4.60 -0.66 -5.48
CA VAL A 48 3.47 0.04 -6.11
C VAL A 48 3.05 -0.80 -7.31
N ALA A 49 1.81 -1.27 -7.32
CA ALA A 49 1.26 -1.93 -8.51
C ALA A 49 1.16 -0.86 -9.61
N TRP A 50 2.17 -0.82 -10.48
CA TRP A 50 2.32 0.17 -11.54
C TRP A 50 1.19 -0.01 -12.55
N GLY A 51 0.09 0.73 -12.34
CA GLY A 51 -1.08 0.66 -13.21
C GLY A 51 -2.22 1.62 -12.86
N LEU A 52 -2.30 2.14 -11.63
CA LEU A 52 -3.41 3.05 -11.23
C LEU A 52 -2.99 4.27 -10.40
N ALA A 53 -1.70 4.44 -10.10
CA ALA A 53 -1.22 5.75 -9.69
C ALA A 53 -1.16 6.64 -10.94
N ARG A 54 -2.31 7.18 -11.37
CA ARG A 54 -2.27 8.44 -12.12
C ARG A 54 -1.39 9.37 -11.27
N PRO A 55 -0.34 9.99 -11.82
CA PRO A 55 0.25 11.11 -11.12
C PRO A 55 -0.91 12.06 -10.82
N ALA A 56 -1.11 12.41 -9.56
CA ALA A 56 -1.94 13.55 -9.23
C ALA A 56 -1.20 14.75 -9.81
N GLN A 57 -1.47 15.02 -11.09
CA GLN A 57 -1.11 16.21 -11.81
C GLN A 57 -1.82 17.34 -11.09
N LYS A 58 -1.14 17.90 -10.08
CA LYS A 58 -1.42 19.27 -9.66
C LYS A 58 -0.79 20.16 -10.72
N GLU A 59 -1.56 20.41 -11.77
CA GLU A 59 -1.59 21.72 -12.44
C GLU A 59 -2.74 22.50 -11.79
N PRO A 60 -2.72 23.84 -11.68
CA PRO A 60 -1.68 24.81 -12.02
C PRO A 60 -0.94 25.42 -10.80
#